data_AF-A0A918FA26-F1
#
_entry.id   AF-A0A918FA26-F1
#
_cell.length_a   1.000
_cell.length_b   1.000
_cell.length_c   1.000
_cell.angle_alpha   90.00
_cell.angle_beta   90.00
_cell.angle_gamma   90.00
#
_symmetry.space_group_name_H-M   'P 1'
#
loop_
_entity.id
_entity.type
_entity.pdbx_description
1 polymer ?
#
loop_
_entity_poly.entity_id
_entity_poly.type
_entity_poly.pdbx_seq_one_letter_code
_entity_poly.pdbx_strand_id
1 'polypeptide(L)'
;MEPGAPTARRFVPREPPEGGAAAHVLRGIGSASWPVRARIRFDVSQAELLQRLEPPAGLVTPIDAQHCLVETGSNTLHDLAVYLGRLELPFAVVEPPELREVIAGLGRAFTAASAAGPA
;
A
#
# COMPACT_ATOMS: atom_id res chain seq x y z
N MET A 1 30.47 -36.43 27.81
CA MET A 1 29.27 -35.93 28.51
C MET A 1 29.76 -34.83 29.43
N GLU A 2 29.50 -33.53 29.25
CA GLU A 2 28.75 -32.67 28.31
C GLU A 2 29.58 -31.38 28.10
N PRO A 3 29.32 -30.54 27.07
CA PRO A 3 28.56 -29.32 27.38
C PRO A 3 27.72 -28.76 26.20
N GLY A 4 26.50 -28.31 26.46
CA GLY A 4 25.68 -27.58 25.48
C GLY A 4 25.02 -26.35 26.10
N ALA A 5 25.51 -25.17 25.74
CA ALA A 5 25.10 -23.88 26.30
C ALA A 5 23.60 -23.57 26.13
N PRO A 6 22.93 -22.91 27.11
CA PRO A 6 21.58 -22.40 26.93
C PRO A 6 21.60 -21.08 26.15
N THR A 7 21.36 -21.12 24.83
CA THR A 7 21.09 -19.91 24.05
C THR A 7 19.64 -19.46 24.22
N ALA A 8 19.28 -18.98 25.42
CA ALA A 8 18.04 -18.27 25.64
C ALA A 8 18.27 -16.77 25.39
N ARG A 9 18.24 -16.36 24.12
CA ARG A 9 18.13 -14.92 23.78
C ARG A 9 16.72 -14.50 24.17
N ARG A 10 16.54 -14.01 25.41
CA ARG A 10 15.25 -13.51 25.89
C ARG A 10 14.80 -12.41 24.94
N PHE A 11 13.69 -12.66 24.24
CA PHE A 11 12.91 -11.62 23.60
C PHE A 11 12.41 -10.71 24.73
N VAL A 12 12.91 -9.48 24.78
CA VAL A 12 12.35 -8.42 25.62
C VAL A 12 11.25 -7.78 24.77
N PRO A 13 9.96 -8.03 25.06
CA PRO A 13 8.88 -7.43 24.31
C PRO A 13 9.00 -5.91 24.46
N ARG A 14 9.11 -5.19 23.34
CA ARG A 14 8.96 -3.73 23.36
C ARG A 14 7.50 -3.41 23.62
N GLU A 15 7.27 -2.44 24.49
CA GLU A 15 5.95 -1.89 24.80
C GLU A 15 5.24 -1.56 23.46
N PRO A 16 4.10 -2.18 23.16
CA PRO A 16 3.38 -1.87 21.94
C PRO A 16 2.92 -0.41 22.00
N PRO A 17 3.02 0.35 20.89
CA PRO A 17 2.43 1.69 20.84
C PRO A 17 0.93 1.60 21.16
N GLU A 18 0.40 2.64 21.81
CA GLU A 18 -1.00 2.70 22.24
C GLU A 18 -1.94 2.33 21.07
N GLY A 19 -2.73 1.28 21.27
CA GLY A 19 -3.64 0.72 20.24
C GLY A 19 -3.58 -0.80 20.09
N GLY A 20 -2.54 -1.46 20.62
CA GLY A 20 -2.46 -2.92 20.74
C GLY A 20 -2.14 -3.67 19.44
N ALA A 21 -1.40 -4.78 19.58
CA ALA A 21 -0.95 -5.60 18.46
C ALA A 21 -2.08 -6.13 17.57
N ALA A 22 -3.30 -6.31 18.10
CA ALA A 22 -4.44 -6.82 17.34
C ALA A 22 -4.97 -5.81 16.30
N ALA A 23 -4.97 -4.50 16.61
CA ALA A 23 -5.43 -3.45 15.68
C ALA A 23 -4.39 -3.14 14.59
N HIS A 24 -3.13 -3.51 14.82
CA HIS A 24 -2.04 -3.45 13.85
C HIS A 24 -2.04 -4.70 12.95
N VAL A 25 -2.30 -5.87 13.54
CA VAL A 25 -2.31 -7.16 12.81
C VAL A 25 -3.51 -7.23 11.85
N LEU A 26 -4.75 -6.89 12.28
CA LEU A 26 -5.91 -6.93 11.37
C LEU A 26 -5.81 -5.95 10.18
N ARG A 27 -5.05 -4.86 10.32
CA ARG A 27 -4.87 -3.83 9.28
C ARG A 27 -3.75 -4.15 8.28
N GLY A 28 -2.85 -5.05 8.63
CA GLY A 28 -1.61 -5.33 7.89
C GLY A 28 -1.47 -6.74 7.31
N ILE A 29 -2.38 -7.68 7.61
CA ILE A 29 -2.25 -9.08 7.12
C ILE A 29 -2.33 -9.16 5.59
N GLY A 30 -3.15 -8.32 4.94
CA GLY A 30 -3.19 -8.23 3.48
C GLY A 30 -1.88 -7.70 2.90
N SER A 31 -1.31 -6.65 3.51
CA SER A 31 -0.08 -5.99 3.04
C SER A 31 1.20 -6.77 3.28
N ALA A 32 1.23 -7.64 4.29
CA ALA A 32 2.40 -8.46 4.60
C ALA A 32 2.64 -9.62 3.61
N SER A 33 1.62 -10.01 2.83
CA SER A 33 1.66 -11.24 2.01
C SER A 33 1.84 -11.01 0.51
N TRP A 34 1.88 -9.76 0.04
CA TRP A 34 1.98 -9.47 -1.40
C TRP A 34 3.43 -9.53 -1.91
N PRO A 35 3.68 -10.18 -3.07
CA PRO A 35 5.02 -10.20 -3.67
C PRO A 35 5.45 -8.81 -4.16
N VAL A 36 4.51 -7.96 -4.55
CA VAL A 36 4.74 -6.56 -4.90
C VAL A 36 4.19 -5.68 -3.78
N ARG A 37 5.03 -4.81 -3.22
CA ARG A 37 4.64 -3.81 -2.22
C ARG A 37 4.94 -2.42 -2.75
N ALA A 38 4.07 -1.48 -2.42
CA ALA A 38 4.19 -0.09 -2.82
C ALA A 38 3.78 0.86 -1.71
N ARG A 39 4.40 2.03 -1.74
CA ARG A 39 4.14 3.16 -0.87
C ARG A 39 3.60 4.29 -1.74
N ILE A 40 2.35 4.66 -1.50
CA ILE A 40 1.62 5.61 -2.32
C ILE A 40 1.19 6.77 -1.44
N ARG A 41 1.51 7.99 -1.87
CA ARG A 41 1.04 9.21 -1.23
C ARG A 41 -0.22 9.67 -1.95
N PHE A 42 -1.33 9.78 -1.24
CA PHE A 42 -2.57 10.34 -1.76
C PHE A 42 -2.70 11.80 -1.33
N ASP A 43 -3.15 12.65 -2.26
CA ASP A 43 -3.44 14.06 -2.03
C ASP A 43 -4.89 14.27 -1.58
N VAL A 44 -5.33 13.44 -0.62
CA VAL A 44 -6.66 13.54 0.01
C VAL A 44 -6.61 13.25 1.52
N SER A 45 -7.66 13.69 2.22
CA SER A 45 -7.86 13.37 3.64
C SER A 45 -8.04 11.87 3.88
N GLN A 46 -7.71 11.41 5.09
CA GLN A 46 -7.88 10.00 5.46
C GLN A 46 -9.35 9.56 5.37
N ALA A 47 -10.29 10.42 5.75
CA ALA A 47 -11.72 10.12 5.71
C ALA A 47 -12.24 9.92 4.28
N GLU A 48 -11.75 10.72 3.33
CA GLU A 48 -12.09 10.57 1.91
C GLU A 48 -11.46 9.31 1.31
N LEU A 49 -10.19 9.07 1.62
CA LEU A 49 -9.47 7.89 1.15
C LEU A 49 -10.12 6.58 1.62
N LEU A 50 -10.54 6.52 2.88
CA LEU A 50 -11.21 5.33 3.44
C LEU A 50 -12.60 5.07 2.84
N GLN A 51 -13.25 6.07 2.22
CA GLN A 51 -14.50 5.84 1.49
C GLN A 51 -14.27 5.17 0.13
N ARG A 52 -13.05 5.23 -0.42
CA ARG A 52 -12.69 4.66 -1.73
C ARG A 52 -11.92 3.34 -1.61
N LEU A 53 -11.18 3.14 -0.53
CA LEU A 53 -10.39 1.93 -0.29
C LEU A 53 -11.29 0.76 0.13
N GLU A 54 -11.32 -0.30 -0.66
CA GLU A 54 -11.94 -1.59 -0.30
C GLU A 54 -10.98 -2.44 0.56
N PRO A 55 -11.38 -2.91 1.76
CA PRO A 55 -10.55 -3.81 2.57
C PRO A 55 -10.34 -5.20 1.94
N PRO A 56 -9.15 -5.82 2.06
CA PRO A 56 -7.94 -5.32 2.71
C PRO A 56 -7.11 -4.42 1.78
N ALA A 57 -7.14 -3.11 2.03
CA ALA A 57 -6.54 -2.11 1.14
C ALA A 57 -5.05 -1.81 1.44
N GLY A 58 -4.54 -2.32 2.55
CA GLY A 58 -3.22 -2.00 3.08
C GLY A 58 -3.26 -1.09 4.31
N LEU A 59 -2.09 -0.63 4.75
CA LEU A 59 -1.93 0.24 5.92
C LEU A 59 -2.03 1.71 5.49
N VAL A 60 -2.97 2.45 6.07
CA VAL A 60 -3.14 3.89 5.83
C VAL A 60 -2.58 4.67 7.01
N THR A 61 -1.65 5.60 6.74
CA THR A 61 -1.03 6.49 7.71
C THR A 61 -1.27 7.94 7.29
N PRO A 62 -1.98 8.77 8.08
CA PRO A 62 -2.15 10.18 7.77
C PRO A 62 -0.81 10.92 7.87
N ILE A 63 -0.50 11.77 6.89
CA ILE A 63 0.65 12.69 6.93
C ILE A 63 0.20 14.02 7.53
N ASP A 64 -0.94 14.54 7.05
CA ASP A 64 -1.60 15.74 7.56
C ASP A 64 -3.12 15.69 7.26
N ALA A 65 -3.81 16.82 7.36
CA ALA A 65 -5.26 16.90 7.16
C ALA A 65 -5.72 16.51 5.75
N GLN A 66 -4.87 16.65 4.72
CA GLN A 66 -5.21 16.47 3.30
C GLN A 66 -4.26 15.53 2.56
N HIS A 67 -3.32 14.90 3.26
CA HIS A 67 -2.39 13.94 2.65
C HIS A 67 -2.27 12.67 3.48
N CYS A 68 -2.25 11.53 2.80
CA CYS A 68 -2.11 10.21 3.41
C CYS A 68 -1.03 9.39 2.71
N LEU A 69 -0.32 8.58 3.48
CA LEU A 69 0.54 7.52 2.97
C LEU A 69 -0.19 6.18 3.07
N VAL A 70 -0.17 5.40 2.00
CA VAL A 70 -0.74 4.05 1.96
C VAL A 70 0.36 3.07 1.62
N GLU A 71 0.53 2.07 2.47
CA GLU A 71 1.37 0.91 2.20
C GLU A 71 0.46 -0.24 1.75
N THR A 72 0.51 -0.53 0.47
CA THR A 72 -0.33 -1.55 -0.17
C THR A 72 0.50 -2.40 -1.11
N GLY A 73 -0.13 -3.33 -1.81
CA GLY A 73 0.57 -4.26 -2.68
C GLY A 73 -0.41 -5.09 -3.49
N SER A 74 0.17 -5.91 -4.35
CA SER A 74 -0.59 -6.83 -5.21
C SER A 74 0.31 -7.97 -5.67
N ASN A 75 -0.24 -8.86 -6.50
CA ASN A 75 0.50 -9.95 -7.13
C ASN A 75 1.43 -9.44 -8.23
N THR A 76 1.07 -8.34 -8.91
CA THR A 76 1.88 -7.72 -9.96
C THR A 76 1.82 -6.19 -9.89
N LEU A 77 2.81 -5.50 -10.50
CA LEU A 77 2.79 -4.03 -10.64
C LEU A 77 1.60 -3.56 -11.48
N HIS A 78 1.20 -4.35 -12.48
CA HIS A 78 0.07 -4.04 -13.34
C HIS A 78 -1.25 -4.05 -12.57
N ASP A 79 -1.51 -5.11 -11.80
CA ASP A 79 -2.73 -5.23 -10.99
C ASP A 79 -2.82 -4.10 -9.97
N LEU A 80 -1.68 -3.74 -9.36
CA LEU A 80 -1.60 -2.61 -8.47
C LEU A 80 -1.92 -1.28 -9.18
N ALA A 81 -1.37 -1.05 -10.38
CA ALA A 81 -1.63 0.16 -11.16
C ALA A 81 -3.12 0.28 -11.54
N VAL A 82 -3.75 -0.83 -11.94
CA VAL A 82 -5.20 -0.87 -12.25
C VAL A 82 -6.04 -0.58 -11.00
N TYR A 83 -5.68 -1.20 -9.87
CA TYR A 83 -6.34 -0.94 -8.59
C TYR A 83 -6.28 0.55 -8.22
N LEU A 84 -5.10 1.16 -8.31
CA LEU A 84 -4.91 2.59 -8.02
C LEU A 84 -5.71 3.48 -8.99
N GLY A 85 -5.75 3.13 -10.27
CA GLY A 85 -6.54 3.85 -11.28
C GLY A 85 -8.04 3.87 -10.97
N ARG A 86 -8.57 2.76 -10.44
CA ARG A 86 -9.99 2.64 -10.05
C ARG A 86 -10.38 3.53 -8.86
N LEU A 87 -9.41 3.98 -8.05
CA LEU A 87 -9.70 4.88 -6.94
C LEU A 87 -10.09 6.29 -7.41
N GLU A 88 -9.64 6.69 -8.61
CA GLU A 88 -9.90 8.02 -9.21
C GLU A 88 -9.49 9.18 -8.29
N LEU A 89 -8.47 8.97 -7.46
CA LEU A 89 -7.90 9.96 -6.55
C LEU A 89 -6.54 10.46 -7.06
N PRO A 90 -6.16 11.70 -6.75
CA PRO A 90 -4.81 12.17 -7.00
C PRO A 90 -3.81 11.46 -6.08
N PHE A 91 -2.76 10.89 -6.67
CA PHE A 91 -1.71 10.19 -5.92
C PHE A 91 -0.34 10.30 -6.58
N ALA A 92 0.69 10.09 -5.76
CA ALA A 92 2.08 9.97 -6.17
C ALA A 92 2.67 8.65 -5.69
N VAL A 93 3.35 7.94 -6.60
CA VAL A 93 4.12 6.73 -6.24
C VAL A 93 5.41 7.15 -5.55
N VAL A 94 5.56 6.79 -4.28
CA VAL A 94 6.83 6.95 -3.55
C VAL A 94 7.76 5.82 -3.96
N GLU A 95 7.31 4.57 -3.80
CA GLU A 95 8.03 3.33 -4.14
C GLU A 95 7.01 2.26 -4.58
N PRO A 96 7.37 1.32 -5.46
CA PRO A 96 8.62 1.24 -6.22
C PRO A 96 8.56 2.14 -7.47
N PRO A 97 9.68 2.75 -7.92
CA PRO A 97 9.68 3.67 -9.06
C PRO A 97 9.18 3.03 -10.37
N GLU A 98 9.38 1.71 -10.53
CA GLU A 98 8.95 0.91 -11.68
C GLU A 98 7.42 0.96 -11.87
N LEU A 99 6.65 1.14 -10.79
CA LEU A 99 5.20 1.30 -10.87
C LEU A 99 4.80 2.54 -11.68
N ARG A 100 5.63 3.59 -11.68
CA ARG A 100 5.37 4.83 -12.45
C ARG A 100 5.38 4.55 -13.95
N GLU A 101 6.25 3.64 -14.42
CA GLU A 101 6.33 3.26 -15.83
C GLU A 101 5.06 2.52 -16.28
N VAL A 102 4.58 1.60 -15.44
CA VAL A 102 3.33 0.86 -15.67
C VAL A 102 2.13 1.81 -15.73
N ILE A 103 2.03 2.74 -14.78
CA ILE A 103 0.97 3.76 -14.76
C ILE A 103 1.05 4.65 -16.00
N ALA A 104 2.24 5.09 -16.40
CA ALA A 104 2.41 5.89 -17.61
C ALA A 104 1.98 5.13 -18.88
N GLY A 105 2.21 3.83 -18.94
CA GLY A 105 1.71 2.96 -20.01
C GLY A 105 0.18 2.92 -20.08
N LEU A 106 -0.48 2.66 -18.95
CA LEU A 106 -1.94 2.66 -18.85
C LEU A 106 -2.53 4.03 -19.18
N GLY A 107 -1.92 5.10 -18.67
CA GLY A 107 -2.33 6.49 -18.96
C GLY A 107 -2.29 6.79 -20.46
N ARG A 108 -1.20 6.44 -21.15
CA ARG A 108 -1.11 6.60 -22.61
C ARG A 108 -2.22 5.84 -23.35
N ALA A 109 -2.52 4.61 -22.93
CA ALA A 109 -3.58 3.82 -23.55
C ALA A 109 -4.97 4.46 -23.38
N PHE A 110 -5.29 4.93 -22.17
CA PHE A 110 -6.56 5.62 -21.91
C PHE A 110 -6.67 6.96 -22.64
N THR A 111 -5.60 7.75 -22.68
CA THR A 111 -5.56 9.00 -23.46
C THR A 111 -5.72 8.76 -24.96
N ALA A 112 -5.08 7.73 -25.51
CA ALA A 112 -5.24 7.38 -26.92
C ALA A 112 -6.68 6.94 -27.22
N ALA A 113 -7.26 6.10 -26.36
CA ALA A 113 -8.63 5.62 -26.50
C ALA A 113 -9.66 6.76 -26.41
N SER A 114 -9.46 7.75 -25.53
CA SER A 114 -10.39 8.89 -25.41
C SER A 114 -10.33 9.85 -26.60
N ALA A 115 -9.20 9.91 -27.31
CA ALA A 115 -9.04 10.71 -28.52
C ALA A 115 -9.56 9.99 -29.77
N ALA A 116 -9.58 8.66 -29.79
CA ALA A 116 -10.11 7.86 -30.88
C ALA A 116 -11.64 7.77 -30.78
N GLY A 117 -12.35 8.72 -31.40
CA GLY A 117 -13.80 8.61 -31.59
C GLY A 117 -14.15 7.36 -32.44
N PRO A 118 -15.34 6.76 -32.25
CA PRO A 118 -15.80 5.70 -33.14
C PRO A 118 -15.85 6.23 -34.58
N ALA A 119 -15.29 5.47 -35.51
CA ALA A 119 -15.36 5.75 -36.94
C ALA A 119 -16.80 5.73 -37.45
#